data_AF-A0A964KW48-F1
#
_entry.id   AF-A0A964KW48-F1
#
_cell.length_a   1.000
_cell.length_b   1.000
_cell.length_c   1.000
_cell.angle_alpha   90.00
_cell.angle_beta   90.00
_cell.angle_gamma   90.00
#
_symmetry.space_group_name_H-M   'P 1'
#
loop_
_entity.id
_entity.type
_entity.pdbx_description
1 polymer ?
#
loop_
_entity_poly.entity_id
_entity_poly.type
_entity_poly.pdbx_seq_one_letter_code
_entity_poly.pdbx_strand_id
1 'polypeptide(L)'
;MSELFFTTLREDPADAEMPSHRLLLRAGYIRPLGAGIYSLLPLGMRVNMRVTQVIREEMNAIGAQEMLMPVVHPADLWRETGRYDQIGPEMGRFNDRGGRDMVLAMTHEEVVTDLLRKLINSWRQLPQQMYHFQTKWRDEPRARGGLIRVREFTMKDAYSADRDEAGLDRSYKLYYHAYTRIFARLGLEAIAVASDVGMMGGSLAHEFMTFSKFGEDSLVLCDGCGAAANRQVAAVRREVGASAPQEPLKEIATPGASTINELAAQLKVPASTCAKAVFFADRDGRLIVAIVRGDDEVEETKLTNALGARDLRPAREEEIRAAGMEPGYASPVGIKRATVVVDELVASTANMVAGANKVGYHLTGVNVGRDYTPTAIADIASAKVGDACLACGGQLRIENGIEVGNIFKLGTRYTSALGATYADEAGVSHPIVMGSYGIGVGRAVACIAEAHHDEKGLSWPISISPFDAQIAIVGANKDPKVTEIALALEAAAEAAGIELLVDDRAETPGVKFADAELIGAPWMITISPRSLEAGGAEVTRRSAGERSVLPIGAVLDAIRAAQASDRAAVEAELLARGYPPRHAARDPHPAA
;
A
#
# COMPACT_ATOMS: atom_id res chain seq x y z
N MET A 1 -32.60 1.17 14.25
CA MET A 1 -31.45 0.31 14.61
C MET A 1 -31.92 -1.11 14.89
N SER A 2 -33.11 -1.31 15.45
CA SER A 2 -33.74 -2.62 15.67
C SER A 2 -33.83 -3.49 14.40
N GLU A 3 -33.97 -2.88 13.23
CA GLU A 3 -34.05 -3.57 11.92
C GLU A 3 -32.70 -3.74 11.23
N LEU A 4 -31.62 -3.18 11.77
CA LEU A 4 -30.30 -3.29 11.16
C LEU A 4 -29.76 -4.71 11.36
N PHE A 5 -29.30 -5.36 10.29
CA PHE A 5 -28.65 -6.67 10.37
C PHE A 5 -27.21 -6.52 10.89
N PHE A 6 -27.04 -6.41 12.21
CA PHE A 6 -25.74 -6.30 12.85
C PHE A 6 -25.80 -6.82 14.30
N THR A 7 -24.64 -7.03 14.91
CA THR A 7 -24.53 -7.33 16.33
C THR A 7 -23.18 -6.82 16.81
N THR A 8 -23.14 -6.10 17.92
CA THR A 8 -21.88 -5.68 18.54
C THR A 8 -21.30 -6.81 19.39
N LEU A 9 -19.97 -6.83 19.53
CA LEU A 9 -19.26 -7.77 20.40
C LEU A 9 -18.72 -7.02 21.63
N ARG A 10 -18.96 -7.59 22.81
CA ARG A 10 -18.49 -7.03 24.08
C ARG A 10 -16.99 -7.21 24.27
N GLU A 11 -16.48 -8.38 23.86
CA GLU A 11 -15.08 -8.76 24.02
C GLU A 11 -14.33 -8.61 22.70
N ASP A 12 -13.03 -8.32 22.82
CA ASP A 12 -12.11 -8.28 21.68
C ASP A 12 -11.92 -9.69 21.11
N PRO A 13 -12.06 -9.90 19.79
CA PRO A 13 -11.72 -11.17 19.16
C PRO A 13 -10.26 -11.56 19.42
N ALA A 14 -10.01 -12.82 19.79
CA ALA A 14 -8.70 -13.28 20.24
C ALA A 14 -7.59 -13.22 19.17
N ASP A 15 -7.96 -13.23 17.90
CA ASP A 15 -7.07 -13.21 16.72
C ASP A 15 -6.88 -11.81 16.11
N ALA A 16 -7.45 -10.76 16.72
CA ALA A 16 -7.40 -9.39 16.20
C ALA A 16 -6.35 -8.52 16.92
N GLU A 17 -5.12 -8.50 16.40
CA GLU A 17 -4.02 -7.70 16.95
C GLU A 17 -4.15 -6.19 16.66
N MET A 18 -4.64 -5.82 15.47
CA MET A 18 -4.74 -4.41 15.06
C MET A 18 -6.05 -3.77 15.58
N PRO A 19 -6.00 -2.51 16.09
CA PRO A 19 -7.17 -1.76 16.51
C PRO A 19 -8.28 -1.72 15.46
N SER A 20 -7.94 -1.40 14.20
CA SER A 20 -8.90 -1.39 13.09
C SER A 20 -9.62 -2.73 12.92
N HIS A 21 -8.90 -3.85 12.87
CA HIS A 21 -9.48 -5.18 12.73
C HIS A 21 -10.44 -5.50 13.89
N ARG A 22 -9.98 -5.25 15.11
CA ARG A 22 -10.72 -5.50 16.34
C ARG A 22 -12.00 -4.67 16.43
N LEU A 23 -11.92 -3.38 16.14
CA LEU A 23 -13.04 -2.46 16.18
C LEU A 23 -14.05 -2.72 15.06
N LEU A 24 -13.61 -3.02 13.84
CA LEU A 24 -14.52 -3.37 12.74
C LEU A 24 -15.30 -4.67 13.02
N LEU A 25 -14.67 -5.64 13.68
CA LEU A 25 -15.38 -6.83 14.16
C LEU A 25 -16.35 -6.48 15.30
N ARG A 26 -15.88 -5.79 16.34
CA ARG A 26 -16.70 -5.45 17.51
C ARG A 26 -17.90 -4.58 17.17
N ALA A 27 -17.74 -3.60 16.29
CA ALA A 27 -18.80 -2.69 15.87
C ALA A 27 -19.76 -3.31 14.84
N GLY A 28 -19.53 -4.56 14.39
CA GLY A 28 -20.42 -5.24 13.47
C GLY A 28 -20.31 -4.75 12.01
N TYR A 29 -19.13 -4.30 11.58
CA TYR A 29 -18.88 -3.88 10.19
C TYR A 29 -18.48 -5.06 9.31
N ILE A 30 -17.71 -6.00 9.85
CA ILE A 30 -17.20 -7.16 9.11
C ILE A 30 -17.38 -8.46 9.89
N ARG A 31 -17.43 -9.59 9.19
CA ARG A 31 -17.35 -10.93 9.77
C ARG A 31 -16.43 -11.83 8.93
N PRO A 32 -15.53 -12.62 9.55
CA PRO A 32 -14.71 -13.55 8.80
C PRO A 32 -15.57 -14.70 8.26
N LEU A 33 -15.38 -15.03 6.99
CA LEU A 33 -15.89 -16.27 6.36
C LEU A 33 -14.80 -17.34 6.27
N GLY A 34 -13.54 -16.90 6.16
CA GLY A 34 -12.34 -17.73 6.19
C GLY A 34 -11.11 -16.84 6.37
N ALA A 35 -9.91 -17.44 6.44
CA ALA A 35 -8.68 -16.66 6.61
C ALA A 35 -8.52 -15.66 5.44
N GLY A 36 -8.51 -14.35 5.73
CA GLY A 36 -8.44 -13.32 4.70
C GLY A 36 -9.66 -13.19 3.79
N ILE A 37 -10.82 -13.71 4.19
CA ILE A 37 -12.07 -13.61 3.42
C ILE A 37 -13.15 -13.11 4.37
N TYR A 38 -13.73 -11.93 4.08
CA TYR A 38 -14.63 -11.24 4.98
C TYR A 38 -15.96 -10.91 4.30
N SER A 39 -17.05 -11.09 5.04
CA SER A 39 -18.34 -10.50 4.72
C SER A 39 -18.39 -9.07 5.26
N LEU A 40 -18.72 -8.11 4.40
CA LEU A 40 -19.08 -6.76 4.82
C LEU A 40 -20.55 -6.76 5.25
N LEU A 41 -20.80 -6.47 6.52
CA LEU A 41 -22.15 -6.28 7.06
C LEU A 41 -22.70 -4.91 6.62
N PRO A 42 -23.98 -4.58 6.85
CA PRO A 42 -24.58 -3.33 6.37
C PRO A 42 -23.79 -2.06 6.70
N LEU A 43 -23.25 -1.93 7.92
CA LEU A 43 -22.40 -0.79 8.30
C LEU A 43 -21.09 -0.76 7.48
N GLY A 44 -20.42 -1.91 7.35
CA GLY A 44 -19.23 -2.08 6.52
C GLY A 44 -19.47 -1.75 5.06
N MET A 45 -20.59 -2.21 4.50
CA MET A 45 -20.96 -1.94 3.12
C MET A 45 -21.25 -0.45 2.89
N ARG A 46 -21.92 0.23 3.84
CA ARG A 46 -22.17 1.68 3.74
C ARG A 46 -20.88 2.49 3.69
N VAL A 47 -19.92 2.21 4.56
CA VAL A 47 -18.59 2.86 4.51
C VAL A 47 -17.88 2.54 3.21
N ASN A 48 -17.88 1.27 2.80
CA ASN A 48 -17.27 0.84 1.53
C ASN A 48 -17.86 1.60 0.32
N MET A 49 -19.18 1.83 0.30
CA MET A 49 -19.87 2.62 -0.73
C MET A 49 -19.47 4.10 -0.69
N ARG A 50 -19.37 4.71 0.50
CA ARG A 50 -18.95 6.12 0.64
C ARG A 50 -17.48 6.32 0.20
N VAL A 51 -16.58 5.41 0.58
CA VAL A 51 -15.18 5.40 0.10
C VAL A 51 -15.14 5.26 -1.42
N THR A 52 -15.87 4.30 -1.98
CA THR A 52 -15.99 4.10 -3.43
C THR A 52 -16.48 5.37 -4.12
N GLN A 53 -17.47 6.06 -3.54
CA GLN A 53 -18.03 7.28 -4.10
C GLN A 53 -17.01 8.42 -4.15
N VAL A 54 -16.21 8.62 -3.09
CA VAL A 54 -15.11 9.61 -3.09
C VAL A 54 -14.08 9.31 -4.18
N ILE A 55 -13.70 8.04 -4.33
CA ILE A 55 -12.76 7.61 -5.36
C ILE A 55 -13.33 7.88 -6.76
N ARG A 56 -14.56 7.41 -7.05
CA ARG A 56 -15.28 7.62 -8.31
C ARG A 56 -15.32 9.08 -8.70
N GLU A 57 -15.61 9.91 -7.72
CA GLU A 57 -15.72 11.35 -7.84
C GLU A 57 -14.42 12.04 -8.31
N GLU A 58 -13.26 11.64 -7.81
CA GLU A 58 -11.96 12.18 -8.24
C GLU A 58 -11.50 11.55 -9.57
N MET A 59 -11.80 10.27 -9.83
CA MET A 59 -11.53 9.64 -11.14
C MET A 59 -12.32 10.30 -12.27
N ASN A 60 -13.61 10.56 -12.06
CA ASN A 60 -14.45 11.25 -13.04
C ASN A 60 -14.03 12.72 -13.25
N ALA A 61 -13.40 13.33 -12.25
CA ALA A 61 -12.91 14.70 -12.34
C ALA A 61 -11.75 14.81 -13.35
N ILE A 62 -10.85 13.83 -13.38
CA ILE A 62 -9.73 13.74 -14.35
C ILE A 62 -10.15 13.15 -15.72
N GLY A 63 -11.44 12.84 -15.91
CA GLY A 63 -11.98 12.34 -17.17
C GLY A 63 -11.82 10.82 -17.37
N ALA A 64 -11.41 10.08 -16.34
CA ALA A 64 -11.41 8.62 -16.39
C ALA A 64 -12.84 8.08 -16.43
N GLN A 65 -13.05 7.01 -17.20
CA GLN A 65 -14.37 6.43 -17.46
C GLN A 65 -14.55 5.12 -16.68
N GLU A 66 -15.62 5.03 -15.88
CA GLU A 66 -15.94 3.82 -15.12
C GLU A 66 -16.53 2.74 -16.04
N MET A 67 -16.01 1.52 -15.93
CA MET A 67 -16.48 0.32 -16.62
C MET A 67 -16.51 -0.87 -15.64
N LEU A 68 -16.92 -2.05 -16.09
CA LEU A 68 -16.84 -3.29 -15.31
C LEU A 68 -16.23 -4.39 -16.17
N MET A 69 -15.19 -5.06 -15.64
CA MET A 69 -14.50 -6.17 -16.30
C MET A 69 -14.75 -7.46 -15.53
N PRO A 70 -14.74 -8.63 -16.19
CA PRO A 70 -15.01 -9.93 -15.54
C PRO A 70 -14.01 -10.26 -14.43
N VAL A 71 -14.42 -11.09 -13.45
CA VAL A 71 -13.52 -11.67 -12.43
C VAL A 71 -12.80 -12.91 -12.94
N VAL A 72 -13.42 -13.64 -13.86
CA VAL A 72 -12.87 -14.89 -14.39
C VAL A 72 -12.25 -14.60 -15.76
N HIS A 73 -10.96 -14.88 -15.90
CA HIS A 73 -10.24 -14.69 -17.16
C HIS A 73 -9.83 -16.04 -17.76
N PRO A 74 -9.86 -16.20 -19.10
CA PRO A 74 -9.19 -17.31 -19.76
C PRO A 74 -7.68 -17.28 -19.49
N ALA A 75 -7.08 -18.42 -19.17
CA ALA A 75 -5.64 -18.50 -18.90
C ALA A 75 -4.78 -18.12 -20.11
N ASP A 76 -5.25 -18.35 -21.33
CA ASP A 76 -4.51 -18.07 -22.57
C ASP A 76 -4.08 -16.59 -22.67
N LEU A 77 -4.94 -15.67 -22.23
CA LEU A 77 -4.62 -14.25 -22.25
C LEU A 77 -3.45 -13.90 -21.32
N TRP A 78 -3.32 -14.60 -20.19
CA TRP A 78 -2.21 -14.45 -19.24
C TRP A 78 -0.93 -15.17 -19.71
N ARG A 79 -1.07 -16.17 -20.57
CA ARG A 79 0.07 -16.84 -21.22
C ARG A 79 0.68 -15.97 -22.30
N GLU A 80 -0.13 -15.20 -23.05
CA GLU A 80 0.35 -14.23 -24.04
C GLU A 80 1.30 -13.19 -23.39
N THR A 81 1.05 -12.78 -22.14
CA THR A 81 1.93 -11.86 -21.38
C THR A 81 3.04 -12.57 -20.60
N GLY A 82 3.05 -13.91 -20.61
CA GLY A 82 3.94 -14.76 -19.81
C GLY A 82 3.66 -14.74 -18.31
N ARG A 83 2.69 -13.97 -17.82
CA ARG A 83 2.40 -13.83 -16.39
C ARG A 83 1.72 -15.06 -15.79
N TYR A 84 1.08 -15.89 -16.61
CA TYR A 84 0.50 -17.16 -16.15
C TYR A 84 1.55 -18.07 -15.47
N ASP A 85 2.77 -18.15 -16.01
CA ASP A 85 3.83 -19.03 -15.48
C ASP A 85 4.80 -18.32 -14.53
N GLN A 86 4.91 -16.99 -14.66
CA GLN A 86 5.75 -16.15 -13.80
C GLN A 86 5.16 -15.98 -12.40
N ILE A 87 3.85 -15.80 -12.30
CA ILE A 87 3.19 -15.61 -11.01
C ILE A 87 3.06 -16.97 -10.32
N GLY A 88 3.42 -17.02 -9.05
CA GLY A 88 3.50 -18.27 -8.31
C GLY A 88 2.13 -18.75 -7.80
N PRO A 89 2.08 -19.28 -6.58
CA PRO A 89 0.84 -19.79 -5.98
C PRO A 89 -0.17 -18.68 -5.66
N GLU A 90 0.21 -17.40 -5.71
CA GLU A 90 -0.72 -16.30 -5.42
C GLU A 90 -1.86 -16.19 -6.44
N MET A 91 -1.66 -16.68 -7.67
CA MET A 91 -2.69 -16.66 -8.71
C MET A 91 -3.64 -17.85 -8.54
N GLY A 92 -4.92 -17.54 -8.31
CA GLY A 92 -6.00 -18.52 -8.28
C GLY A 92 -6.26 -19.10 -9.67
N ARG A 93 -5.96 -20.39 -9.87
CA ARG A 93 -6.16 -21.12 -11.13
C ARG A 93 -7.19 -22.22 -10.93
N PHE A 94 -8.06 -22.42 -11.92
CA PHE A 94 -9.07 -23.48 -11.89
C PHE A 94 -9.45 -23.91 -13.30
N ASN A 95 -10.13 -25.06 -13.42
CA ASN A 95 -10.70 -25.51 -14.68
C ASN A 95 -12.21 -25.31 -14.70
N ASP A 96 -12.74 -24.83 -15.82
CA ASP A 96 -14.19 -24.85 -16.03
C ASP A 96 -14.69 -26.27 -16.29
N ARG A 97 -16.01 -26.44 -16.40
CA ARG A 97 -16.62 -27.75 -16.69
C ARG A 97 -16.15 -28.37 -18.01
N GLY A 98 -15.72 -27.55 -18.97
CA GLY A 98 -15.18 -27.99 -20.26
C GLY A 98 -13.69 -28.34 -20.22
N GLY A 99 -13.03 -28.22 -19.06
CA GLY A 99 -11.60 -28.46 -18.91
C GLY A 99 -10.73 -27.29 -19.37
N ARG A 100 -11.29 -26.10 -19.63
CA ARG A 100 -10.50 -24.92 -20.00
C ARG A 100 -9.85 -24.31 -18.77
N ASP A 101 -8.58 -23.95 -18.88
CA ASP A 101 -7.85 -23.27 -17.82
C ASP A 101 -8.35 -21.83 -17.67
N MET A 102 -8.68 -21.49 -16.43
CA MET A 102 -9.19 -20.19 -16.02
C MET A 102 -8.37 -19.65 -14.86
N VAL A 103 -8.37 -18.32 -14.74
CA VAL A 103 -7.77 -17.64 -13.59
C VAL A 103 -8.79 -16.71 -12.94
N LEU A 104 -8.73 -16.61 -11.62
CA LEU A 104 -9.38 -15.54 -10.88
C LEU A 104 -8.53 -14.29 -10.98
N ALA A 105 -9.16 -13.17 -11.33
CA ALA A 105 -8.48 -11.91 -11.57
C ALA A 105 -7.77 -11.42 -10.30
N MET A 106 -6.45 -11.37 -10.34
CA MET A 106 -5.64 -10.66 -9.33
C MET A 106 -5.39 -9.18 -9.69
N THR A 107 -5.56 -8.86 -10.98
CA THR A 107 -5.52 -7.54 -11.64
C THR A 107 -6.03 -7.70 -13.10
N HIS A 108 -6.06 -6.63 -13.90
CA HIS A 108 -6.70 -6.59 -15.24
C HIS A 108 -5.84 -5.99 -16.37
N GLU A 109 -4.51 -5.87 -16.27
CA GLU A 109 -3.68 -5.32 -17.36
C GLU A 109 -3.88 -6.08 -18.68
N GLU A 110 -3.90 -7.41 -18.62
CA GLU A 110 -4.18 -8.32 -19.74
C GLU A 110 -5.52 -7.98 -20.42
N VAL A 111 -6.57 -7.84 -19.62
CA VAL A 111 -7.95 -7.64 -20.11
C VAL A 111 -8.12 -6.28 -20.73
N VAL A 112 -7.57 -5.23 -20.10
CA VAL A 112 -7.59 -3.89 -20.68
C VAL A 112 -6.80 -3.85 -21.97
N THR A 113 -5.62 -4.46 -22.01
CA THR A 113 -4.80 -4.50 -23.23
C THR A 113 -5.50 -5.24 -24.36
N ASP A 114 -6.21 -6.34 -24.06
CA ASP A 114 -7.04 -7.05 -25.04
C ASP A 114 -8.20 -6.20 -25.59
N LEU A 115 -8.81 -5.34 -24.75
CA LEU A 115 -9.79 -4.37 -25.21
C LEU A 115 -9.16 -3.29 -26.08
N LEU A 116 -8.00 -2.75 -25.68
CA LEU A 116 -7.27 -1.73 -26.43
C LEU A 116 -6.92 -2.22 -27.84
N ARG A 117 -6.36 -3.44 -27.99
CA ARG A 117 -6.02 -3.99 -29.33
C ARG A 117 -7.22 -4.20 -30.24
N LYS A 118 -8.44 -4.32 -29.67
CA LYS A 118 -9.69 -4.52 -30.44
C LYS A 118 -10.39 -3.21 -30.79
N LEU A 119 -10.24 -2.18 -29.94
CA LEU A 119 -11.01 -0.94 -30.04
C LEU A 119 -10.22 0.25 -30.56
N ILE A 120 -8.89 0.25 -30.38
CA ILE A 120 -8.01 1.34 -30.77
C ILE A 120 -7.17 0.91 -31.97
N ASN A 121 -7.17 1.74 -33.01
CA ASN A 121 -6.33 1.56 -34.20
C ASN A 121 -5.71 2.87 -34.71
N SER A 122 -6.10 4.03 -34.17
CA SER A 122 -5.61 5.34 -34.60
C SER A 122 -5.21 6.21 -33.41
N TRP A 123 -4.16 7.01 -33.60
CA TRP A 123 -3.73 8.01 -32.61
C TRP A 123 -4.83 9.00 -32.20
N ARG A 124 -5.84 9.23 -33.06
CA ARG A 124 -6.99 10.13 -32.78
C ARG A 124 -7.85 9.66 -31.63
N GLN A 125 -7.78 8.37 -31.30
CA GLN A 125 -8.51 7.77 -30.19
C GLN A 125 -7.74 7.90 -28.88
N LEU A 126 -6.49 8.38 -28.88
CA LEU A 126 -5.64 8.49 -27.68
C LEU A 126 -5.53 9.96 -27.23
N PRO A 127 -5.40 10.23 -25.91
CA PRO A 127 -5.35 9.25 -24.83
C PRO A 127 -6.73 8.72 -24.41
N GLN A 128 -6.76 7.57 -23.73
CA GLN A 128 -7.94 7.03 -23.04
C GLN A 128 -7.61 6.75 -21.57
N GLN A 129 -8.59 6.96 -20.68
CA GLN A 129 -8.46 6.67 -19.26
C GLN A 129 -9.71 5.93 -18.78
N MET A 130 -9.52 4.76 -18.18
CA MET A 130 -10.61 3.86 -17.84
C MET A 130 -10.34 3.17 -16.51
N TYR A 131 -11.39 2.91 -15.74
CA TYR A 131 -11.26 2.32 -14.40
C TYR A 131 -12.48 1.49 -14.03
N HIS A 132 -12.36 0.67 -13.00
CA HIS A 132 -13.48 -0.06 -12.43
C HIS A 132 -13.32 -0.25 -10.92
N PHE A 133 -14.41 -0.64 -10.25
CA PHE A 133 -14.34 -1.27 -8.94
C PHE A 133 -14.73 -2.73 -9.08
N GLN A 134 -13.84 -3.64 -8.72
CA GLN A 134 -14.06 -5.06 -8.97
C GLN A 134 -13.32 -5.93 -7.94
N THR A 135 -13.88 -7.10 -7.66
CA THR A 135 -13.33 -8.11 -6.74
C THR A 135 -12.11 -8.83 -7.30
N LYS A 136 -11.00 -8.71 -6.58
CA LYS A 136 -9.73 -9.38 -6.83
C LYS A 136 -9.54 -10.58 -5.94
N TRP A 137 -8.80 -11.55 -6.47
CA TRP A 137 -8.29 -12.69 -5.74
C TRP A 137 -6.76 -12.71 -5.76
N ARG A 138 -6.13 -12.82 -4.59
CA ARG A 138 -4.71 -13.11 -4.42
C ARG A 138 -4.59 -14.13 -3.30
N ASP A 139 -4.03 -15.32 -3.54
CA ASP A 139 -3.89 -16.35 -2.50
C ASP A 139 -2.73 -16.02 -1.56
N GLU A 140 -2.95 -14.96 -0.77
CA GLU A 140 -2.01 -14.41 0.19
C GLU A 140 -1.72 -15.43 1.30
N PRO A 141 -0.48 -15.96 1.41
CA PRO A 141 -0.14 -16.97 2.40
C PRO A 141 -0.32 -16.49 3.84
N ARG A 142 -0.26 -15.18 4.08
CA ARG A 142 -0.40 -14.57 5.41
C ARG A 142 -1.41 -13.42 5.40
N ALA A 143 -2.69 -13.76 5.28
CA ALA A 143 -3.76 -12.79 5.53
C ALA A 143 -3.76 -12.33 7.00
N ARG A 144 -3.60 -11.02 7.24
CA ARG A 144 -3.44 -10.40 8.56
C ARG A 144 -4.04 -8.99 8.58
N GLY A 145 -4.32 -8.48 9.78
CA GLY A 145 -4.79 -7.09 9.95
C GLY A 145 -6.21 -6.82 9.46
N GLY A 146 -7.10 -7.82 9.47
CA GLY A 146 -8.48 -7.64 9.01
C GLY A 146 -8.54 -7.39 7.51
N LEU A 147 -9.09 -6.24 7.10
CA LEU A 147 -9.20 -5.86 5.67
C LEU A 147 -7.88 -5.31 5.08
N ILE A 148 -6.80 -5.22 5.86
CA ILE A 148 -5.53 -4.67 5.36
C ILE A 148 -4.86 -5.63 4.38
N ARG A 149 -4.75 -6.91 4.74
CA ARG A 149 -4.13 -7.94 3.92
C ARG A 149 -5.02 -9.18 3.87
N VAL A 150 -5.69 -9.35 2.74
CA VAL A 150 -6.77 -10.32 2.50
C VAL A 150 -6.58 -11.05 1.18
N ARG A 151 -7.31 -12.15 1.01
CA ARG A 151 -7.28 -12.95 -0.23
C ARG A 151 -8.30 -12.51 -1.25
N GLU A 152 -9.48 -12.11 -0.78
CA GLU A 152 -10.55 -11.56 -1.60
C GLU A 152 -10.81 -10.10 -1.20
N PHE A 153 -10.78 -9.18 -2.16
CA PHE A 153 -10.98 -7.76 -1.89
C PHE A 153 -11.48 -6.97 -3.10
N THR A 154 -12.17 -5.87 -2.84
CA THR A 154 -12.49 -4.90 -3.90
C THR A 154 -11.33 -3.95 -4.12
N MET A 155 -10.90 -3.84 -5.37
CA MET A 155 -9.90 -2.88 -5.80
C MET A 155 -10.51 -1.94 -6.83
N LYS A 156 -10.20 -0.65 -6.70
CA LYS A 156 -10.30 0.28 -7.82
C LYS A 156 -9.04 0.12 -8.63
N ASP A 157 -9.15 -0.32 -9.88
CA ASP A 157 -8.04 -0.29 -10.83
C ASP A 157 -8.39 0.64 -11.97
N ALA A 158 -7.43 1.47 -12.34
CA ALA A 158 -7.51 2.33 -13.49
C ALA A 158 -6.30 2.11 -14.39
N TYR A 159 -6.47 2.41 -15.67
CA TYR A 159 -5.42 2.28 -16.66
C TYR A 159 -5.49 3.50 -17.59
N SER A 160 -4.33 3.92 -18.10
CA SER A 160 -4.25 4.91 -19.17
C SER A 160 -3.72 4.23 -20.42
N ALA A 161 -4.21 4.67 -21.57
CA ALA A 161 -3.68 4.34 -22.87
C ALA A 161 -3.24 5.64 -23.53
N ASP A 162 -1.95 5.78 -23.74
CA ASP A 162 -1.29 6.99 -24.17
C ASP A 162 -0.55 6.75 -25.49
N ARG A 163 -0.37 7.83 -26.24
CA ARG A 163 0.32 7.81 -27.54
C ARG A 163 1.81 7.49 -27.39
N ASP A 164 2.43 8.08 -26.38
CA ASP A 164 3.86 8.09 -26.13
C ASP A 164 4.16 8.27 -24.63
N GLU A 165 5.43 8.17 -24.25
CA GLU A 165 5.90 8.35 -22.87
C GLU A 165 5.53 9.74 -22.30
N ALA A 166 5.51 10.79 -23.11
CA ALA A 166 5.09 12.11 -22.65
C ALA A 166 3.59 12.17 -22.32
N GLY A 167 2.76 11.43 -23.05
CA GLY A 167 1.36 11.18 -22.73
C GLY A 167 1.22 10.45 -21.40
N LEU A 168 1.98 9.37 -21.23
CA LEU A 168 2.01 8.61 -19.97
C LEU A 168 2.44 9.48 -18.79
N ASP A 169 3.43 10.37 -18.95
CA ASP A 169 3.84 11.31 -17.92
C ASP A 169 2.70 12.23 -17.47
N ARG A 170 1.91 12.73 -18.43
CA ARG A 170 0.72 13.55 -18.14
C ARG A 170 -0.34 12.73 -17.40
N SER A 171 -0.70 11.55 -17.92
CA SER A 171 -1.67 10.65 -17.29
C SER A 171 -1.23 10.26 -15.87
N TYR A 172 0.02 9.88 -15.68
CA TYR A 172 0.60 9.55 -14.38
C TYR A 172 0.47 10.70 -13.37
N LYS A 173 0.76 11.94 -13.78
CA LYS A 173 0.61 13.13 -12.93
C LYS A 173 -0.86 13.41 -12.55
N LEU A 174 -1.80 13.18 -13.48
CA LEU A 174 -3.23 13.30 -13.19
C LEU A 174 -3.66 12.31 -12.09
N TYR A 175 -3.27 11.05 -12.22
CA TYR A 175 -3.57 10.03 -11.21
C TYR A 175 -2.87 10.29 -9.88
N TYR A 176 -1.61 10.74 -9.89
CA TYR A 176 -0.90 11.14 -8.68
C TYR A 176 -1.69 12.21 -7.90
N HIS A 177 -2.08 13.30 -8.57
CA HIS A 177 -2.86 14.36 -7.93
C HIS A 177 -4.24 13.87 -7.47
N ALA A 178 -4.94 13.08 -8.29
CA ALA A 178 -6.25 12.54 -7.94
C ALA A 178 -6.17 11.65 -6.70
N TYR A 179 -5.13 10.83 -6.56
CA TYR A 179 -4.91 9.97 -5.40
C TYR A 179 -4.63 10.79 -4.14
N THR A 180 -3.78 11.80 -4.21
CA THR A 180 -3.55 12.70 -3.07
C THR A 180 -4.86 13.34 -2.60
N ARG A 181 -5.70 13.80 -3.53
CA ARG A 181 -7.02 14.37 -3.23
C ARG A 181 -7.97 13.32 -2.65
N ILE A 182 -7.99 12.10 -3.19
CA ILE A 182 -8.78 10.98 -2.64
C ILE A 182 -8.43 10.76 -1.18
N PHE A 183 -7.15 10.53 -0.86
CA PHE A 183 -6.76 10.19 0.51
C PHE A 183 -7.03 11.33 1.49
N ALA A 184 -6.78 12.59 1.10
CA ALA A 184 -7.15 13.74 1.92
C ALA A 184 -8.67 13.80 2.19
N ARG A 185 -9.51 13.58 1.16
CA ARG A 185 -10.98 13.55 1.32
C ARG A 185 -11.49 12.36 2.14
N LEU A 186 -10.76 11.26 2.16
CA LEU A 186 -11.01 10.09 3.00
C LEU A 186 -10.53 10.32 4.46
N GLY A 187 -9.87 11.44 4.75
CA GLY A 187 -9.28 11.72 6.05
C GLY A 187 -8.01 10.94 6.33
N LEU A 188 -7.32 10.44 5.31
CA LEU A 188 -6.05 9.72 5.44
C LEU A 188 -4.87 10.62 5.10
N GLU A 189 -3.91 10.69 6.02
CA GLU A 189 -2.60 11.25 5.75
C GLU A 189 -1.75 10.22 4.98
N ALA A 190 -1.80 10.33 3.65
CA ALA A 190 -1.00 9.49 2.76
C ALA A 190 0.11 10.30 2.08
N ILE A 191 1.31 9.72 2.04
CA ILE A 191 2.45 10.24 1.29
C ILE A 191 2.76 9.32 0.11
N ALA A 192 3.14 9.89 -1.04
CA ALA A 192 3.63 9.10 -2.14
C ALA A 192 5.13 8.84 -1.97
N VAL A 193 5.55 7.60 -2.10
CA VAL A 193 6.94 7.17 -1.99
C VAL A 193 7.34 6.43 -3.27
N ALA A 194 8.56 6.65 -3.76
CA ALA A 194 9.08 5.85 -4.87
C ALA A 194 9.13 4.37 -4.45
N SER A 195 8.72 3.46 -5.34
CA SER A 195 8.62 2.04 -5.04
C SER A 195 9.12 1.17 -6.19
N ASP A 196 9.25 -0.12 -5.93
CA ASP A 196 9.61 -1.10 -6.95
C ASP A 196 8.45 -1.33 -7.93
N VAL A 197 8.79 -1.57 -9.19
CA VAL A 197 7.79 -1.89 -10.22
C VAL A 197 7.30 -3.35 -10.12
N GLY A 198 8.06 -4.21 -9.44
CA GLY A 198 7.71 -5.57 -9.09
C GLY A 198 7.23 -6.41 -10.27
N MET A 199 6.24 -7.26 -10.00
CA MET A 199 5.64 -8.12 -11.02
C MET A 199 4.88 -7.34 -12.11
N MET A 200 4.48 -6.09 -11.84
CA MET A 200 3.81 -5.22 -12.81
C MET A 200 4.79 -4.76 -13.88
N GLY A 201 6.06 -4.59 -13.50
CA GLY A 201 7.14 -4.08 -14.35
C GLY A 201 6.85 -2.67 -14.84
N GLY A 202 7.60 -2.26 -15.86
CA GLY A 202 7.58 -0.87 -16.32
C GLY A 202 8.79 -0.09 -15.81
N SER A 203 8.68 1.23 -15.75
CA SER A 203 9.83 2.13 -15.55
C SER A 203 9.78 2.94 -14.25
N LEU A 204 8.60 3.13 -13.66
CA LEU A 204 8.42 3.93 -12.45
C LEU A 204 7.17 3.48 -11.69
N ALA A 205 7.27 3.45 -10.36
CA ALA A 205 6.12 3.25 -9.49
C ALA A 205 6.15 4.25 -8.32
N HIS A 206 4.97 4.62 -7.82
CA HIS A 206 4.83 5.29 -6.53
C HIS A 206 3.73 4.62 -5.70
N GLU A 207 4.09 4.21 -4.50
CA GLU A 207 3.15 3.74 -3.49
C GLU A 207 2.64 4.93 -2.67
N PHE A 208 1.35 4.94 -2.38
CA PHE A 208 0.73 5.85 -1.44
C PHE A 208 0.64 5.16 -0.10
N MET A 209 1.35 5.70 0.89
CA MET A 209 1.58 5.08 2.19
C MET A 209 0.96 5.92 3.29
N THR A 210 0.18 5.28 4.17
CA THR A 210 -0.25 5.87 5.45
C THR A 210 0.67 5.37 6.55
N PHE A 211 1.06 6.25 7.47
CA PHE A 211 1.90 5.86 8.60
C PHE A 211 1.16 4.92 9.55
N SER A 212 1.83 3.85 9.97
CA SER A 212 1.31 2.94 11.00
C SER A 212 2.43 2.10 11.59
N LYS A 213 2.45 1.93 12.92
CA LYS A 213 3.37 1.02 13.59
C LYS A 213 3.21 -0.44 13.16
N PHE A 214 2.03 -0.79 12.63
CA PHE A 214 1.70 -2.12 12.10
C PHE A 214 1.93 -2.23 10.58
N GLY A 215 2.45 -1.17 9.95
CA GLY A 215 2.84 -1.18 8.55
C GLY A 215 3.92 -2.21 8.27
N GLU A 216 3.78 -2.95 7.17
CA GLU A 216 4.74 -3.97 6.75
C GLU A 216 5.89 -3.37 5.94
N ASP A 217 5.68 -2.20 5.34
CA ASP A 217 6.65 -1.50 4.53
C ASP A 217 7.47 -0.51 5.36
N SER A 218 8.77 -0.48 5.10
CA SER A 218 9.70 0.50 5.66
C SER A 218 9.89 1.66 4.67
N LEU A 219 9.60 2.87 5.12
CA LEU A 219 9.70 4.10 4.34
C LEU A 219 10.97 4.84 4.73
N VAL A 220 11.82 5.16 3.75
CA VAL A 220 13.01 5.98 3.93
C VAL A 220 12.67 7.42 3.56
N LEU A 221 12.77 8.31 4.53
CA LEU A 221 12.24 9.68 4.46
C LEU A 221 13.33 10.70 4.78
N CYS A 222 13.36 11.79 4.01
CA CYS A 222 14.24 12.93 4.26
C CYS A 222 13.44 14.18 4.63
N ASP A 223 13.60 14.66 5.87
CA ASP A 223 12.91 15.87 6.34
C ASP A 223 13.47 17.16 5.70
N GLY A 224 14.69 17.12 5.16
CA GLY A 224 15.34 18.29 4.56
C GLY A 224 14.84 18.66 3.16
N CYS A 225 14.56 17.66 2.32
CA CYS A 225 14.14 17.89 0.93
C CYS A 225 12.86 17.14 0.52
N GLY A 226 12.23 16.40 1.44
CA GLY A 226 10.99 15.65 1.18
C GLY A 226 11.15 14.40 0.32
N ALA A 227 12.40 13.94 0.07
CA ALA A 227 12.63 12.69 -0.63
C ALA A 227 12.04 11.52 0.17
N ALA A 228 11.27 10.66 -0.50
CA ALA A 228 10.58 9.54 0.11
C ALA A 228 10.60 8.33 -0.83
N ALA A 229 11.02 7.19 -0.29
CA ALA A 229 11.08 5.93 -1.02
C ALA A 229 10.75 4.75 -0.10
N ASN A 230 10.14 3.70 -0.65
CA ASN A 230 10.15 2.40 -0.01
C ASN A 230 11.61 1.93 0.11
N ARG A 231 11.98 1.33 1.24
CA ARG A 231 13.33 0.84 1.52
C ARG A 231 13.85 -0.09 0.42
N GLN A 232 12.95 -0.82 -0.23
CA GLN A 232 13.20 -1.69 -1.38
C GLN A 232 13.92 -1.01 -2.55
N VAL A 233 13.71 0.30 -2.73
CA VAL A 233 14.31 1.11 -3.83
C VAL A 233 15.09 2.31 -3.33
N ALA A 234 15.20 2.51 -2.02
CA ALA A 234 15.83 3.68 -1.43
C ALA A 234 17.35 3.67 -1.68
N ALA A 235 17.83 4.64 -2.46
CA ALA A 235 19.24 4.90 -2.65
C ALA A 235 19.73 5.96 -1.64
N VAL A 236 20.94 5.77 -1.12
CA VAL A 236 21.53 6.67 -0.11
C VAL A 236 22.90 7.12 -0.56
N ARG A 237 23.33 8.31 -0.11
CA ARG A 237 24.70 8.77 -0.30
C ARG A 237 25.61 8.01 0.66
N ARG A 238 26.54 7.24 0.10
CA ARG A 238 27.55 6.53 0.87
C ARG A 238 28.88 7.28 0.81
N GLU A 239 29.55 7.40 1.96
CA GLU A 239 30.93 7.91 2.00
C GLU A 239 31.89 6.78 1.60
N VAL A 240 32.62 6.98 0.50
CA VAL A 240 33.73 6.11 0.14
C VAL A 240 34.96 6.58 0.92
N GLY A 241 35.53 5.70 1.73
CA GLY A 241 36.74 6.00 2.48
C GLY A 241 37.91 6.38 1.57
N ALA A 242 38.92 7.07 2.13
CA ALA A 242 40.13 7.40 1.38
C ALA A 242 40.79 6.13 0.81
N SER A 243 41.23 6.19 -0.45
CA SER A 243 41.93 5.08 -1.09
C SER A 243 43.19 4.73 -0.30
N ALA A 244 43.27 3.49 0.18
CA ALA A 244 44.46 2.93 0.79
C ALA A 244 45.23 2.08 -0.23
N PRO A 245 46.58 2.04 -0.17
CA PRO A 245 47.36 1.10 -0.96
C PRO A 245 46.91 -0.34 -0.69
N GLN A 246 46.81 -1.15 -1.75
CA GLN A 246 46.39 -2.55 -1.60
C GLN A 246 47.44 -3.36 -0.81
N GLU A 247 47.00 -3.99 0.26
CA GLU A 247 47.81 -4.87 1.10
C GLU A 247 47.79 -6.31 0.58
N PRO A 248 48.84 -7.12 0.81
CA PRO A 248 48.84 -8.54 0.45
C PRO A 248 47.71 -9.31 1.14
N LEU A 249 47.10 -10.23 0.40
CA LEU A 249 46.11 -11.15 0.95
C LEU A 249 46.75 -12.03 2.04
N LYS A 250 46.16 -12.06 3.23
CA LYS A 250 46.69 -12.83 4.37
C LYS A 250 45.58 -13.60 5.09
N GLU A 251 45.79 -14.91 5.29
CA GLU A 251 44.94 -15.74 6.14
C GLU A 251 45.26 -15.49 7.63
N ILE A 252 44.22 -15.34 8.43
CA ILE A 252 44.30 -15.13 9.89
C ILE A 252 43.34 -16.06 10.61
N ALA A 253 43.74 -16.54 11.79
CA ALA A 253 42.90 -17.39 12.63
C ALA A 253 41.90 -16.55 13.42
N THR A 254 40.62 -16.89 13.31
CA THR A 254 39.46 -16.25 13.93
C THR A 254 38.52 -17.33 14.50
N PRO A 255 38.99 -18.15 15.45
CA PRO A 255 38.20 -19.26 15.97
C PRO A 255 36.92 -18.75 16.64
N GLY A 256 35.77 -19.31 16.25
CA GLY A 256 34.48 -19.00 16.84
C GLY A 256 33.83 -17.68 16.38
N ALA A 257 34.43 -16.95 15.44
CA ALA A 257 33.84 -15.74 14.86
C ALA A 257 33.07 -16.08 13.58
N SER A 258 31.79 -16.43 13.72
CA SER A 258 30.90 -16.80 12.62
C SER A 258 30.01 -15.65 12.13
N THR A 259 29.94 -14.57 12.91
CA THR A 259 29.20 -13.35 12.59
C THR A 259 30.13 -12.16 12.41
N ILE A 260 29.69 -11.11 11.70
CA ILE A 260 30.48 -9.88 11.54
C ILE A 260 30.78 -9.24 12.89
N ASN A 261 29.83 -9.25 13.82
CA ASN A 261 30.02 -8.65 15.15
C ASN A 261 31.14 -9.37 15.93
N GLU A 262 31.15 -10.70 15.92
CA GLU A 262 32.21 -11.49 16.55
C GLU A 262 33.57 -11.24 15.89
N LEU A 263 33.61 -11.21 14.56
CA LEU A 263 34.81 -10.97 13.78
C LEU A 263 35.41 -9.59 14.06
N ALA A 264 34.58 -8.54 13.98
CA ALA A 264 34.96 -7.16 14.24
C ALA A 264 35.50 -6.99 15.68
N ALA A 265 34.84 -7.61 16.66
CA ALA A 265 35.27 -7.60 18.05
C ALA A 265 36.61 -8.33 18.25
N GLN A 266 36.77 -9.51 17.65
CA GLN A 266 37.99 -10.32 17.78
C GLN A 266 39.21 -9.64 17.15
N LEU A 267 39.02 -9.00 15.98
CA LEU A 267 40.08 -8.31 15.25
C LEU A 267 40.28 -6.86 15.69
N LYS A 268 39.38 -6.32 16.51
CA LYS A 268 39.35 -4.92 16.95
C LYS A 268 39.30 -3.95 15.77
N VAL A 269 38.51 -4.29 14.76
CA VAL A 269 38.27 -3.46 13.57
C VAL A 269 36.79 -3.06 13.50
N PRO A 270 36.46 -1.93 12.86
CA PRO A 270 35.06 -1.58 12.60
C PRO A 270 34.39 -2.62 11.68
N ALA A 271 33.11 -2.93 11.90
CA ALA A 271 32.33 -3.79 11.01
C ALA A 271 32.30 -3.28 9.55
N SER A 272 32.45 -1.96 9.36
CA SER A 272 32.56 -1.33 8.04
C SER A 272 33.81 -1.72 7.25
N THR A 273 34.80 -2.37 7.87
CA THR A 273 35.99 -2.91 7.19
C THR A 273 35.84 -4.37 6.77
N CYS A 274 34.75 -5.04 7.20
CA CYS A 274 34.45 -6.41 6.85
C CYS A 274 33.56 -6.47 5.60
N ALA A 275 33.70 -7.51 4.78
CA ALA A 275 32.81 -7.85 3.68
C ALA A 275 31.95 -9.04 4.08
N LYS A 276 30.63 -8.84 4.14
CA LYS A 276 29.64 -9.86 4.50
C LYS A 276 29.13 -10.55 3.25
N ALA A 277 29.26 -11.87 3.20
CA ALA A 277 28.66 -12.70 2.16
C ALA A 277 27.28 -13.22 2.59
N VAL A 278 26.26 -12.95 1.79
CA VAL A 278 24.88 -13.43 1.98
C VAL A 278 24.49 -14.29 0.78
N PHE A 279 23.84 -15.42 1.04
CA PHE A 279 23.64 -16.46 0.04
C PHE A 279 22.17 -16.64 -0.30
N PHE A 280 21.87 -16.56 -1.59
CA PHE A 280 20.55 -16.79 -2.14
C PHE A 280 20.59 -17.87 -3.22
N ALA A 281 19.44 -18.49 -3.47
CA ALA A 281 19.22 -19.31 -4.65
C ALA A 281 17.96 -18.82 -5.35
N ASP A 282 17.97 -18.77 -6.67
CA ASP A 282 16.76 -18.49 -7.46
C ASP A 282 15.96 -19.77 -7.75
N ARG A 283 14.83 -19.61 -8.44
CA ARG A 283 13.96 -20.72 -8.86
C ARG A 283 14.67 -21.82 -9.65
N ASP A 284 15.71 -21.46 -10.41
CA ASP A 284 16.48 -22.39 -11.24
C ASP A 284 17.61 -23.09 -10.46
N GLY A 285 17.75 -22.81 -9.17
CA GLY A 285 18.78 -23.36 -8.30
C GLY A 285 20.16 -22.74 -8.50
N ARG A 286 20.25 -21.59 -9.19
CA ARG A 286 21.50 -20.84 -9.35
C ARG A 286 21.86 -20.19 -8.02
N LEU A 287 23.05 -20.52 -7.50
CA LEU A 287 23.59 -19.91 -6.29
C LEU A 287 24.06 -18.47 -6.56
N ILE A 288 23.55 -17.55 -5.76
CA ILE A 288 23.83 -16.12 -5.80
C ILE A 288 24.51 -15.74 -4.48
N VAL A 289 25.64 -15.03 -4.60
CA VAL A 289 26.43 -14.54 -3.47
C VAL A 289 26.41 -13.02 -3.51
N ALA A 290 25.66 -12.41 -2.60
CA ALA A 290 25.58 -10.98 -2.43
C ALA A 290 26.64 -10.54 -1.40
N ILE A 291 27.52 -9.61 -1.79
CA ILE A 291 28.56 -9.06 -0.91
C ILE A 291 28.21 -7.62 -0.57
N VAL A 292 27.94 -7.38 0.71
CA VAL A 292 27.73 -6.03 1.28
C VAL A 292 28.78 -5.75 2.35
N ARG A 293 28.90 -4.50 2.76
CA ARG A 293 29.79 -4.13 3.87
C ARG A 293 29.26 -4.75 5.17
N GLY A 294 30.15 -5.03 6.13
CA GLY A 294 29.82 -5.85 7.29
C GLY A 294 28.72 -5.28 8.20
N ASP A 295 28.57 -3.96 8.21
CA ASP A 295 27.52 -3.24 8.92
C ASP A 295 26.24 -3.06 8.10
N ASP A 296 26.22 -3.36 6.80
CA ASP A 296 25.08 -3.23 5.88
C ASP A 296 24.31 -4.55 5.74
N GLU A 297 23.02 -4.47 5.44
CA GLU A 297 22.17 -5.63 5.09
C GLU A 297 21.88 -5.63 3.59
N VAL A 298 21.64 -6.82 3.03
CA VAL A 298 21.24 -6.95 1.62
C VAL A 298 19.77 -6.56 1.48
N GLU A 299 19.47 -5.73 0.48
CA GLU A 299 18.12 -5.46 0.03
C GLU A 299 17.75 -6.44 -1.09
N GLU A 300 16.89 -7.41 -0.79
CA GLU A 300 16.55 -8.51 -1.70
C GLU A 300 15.92 -8.02 -3.00
N THR A 301 15.14 -6.93 -2.95
CA THR A 301 14.50 -6.34 -4.13
C THR A 301 15.55 -5.77 -5.08
N LYS A 302 16.52 -5.01 -4.55
CA LYS A 302 17.64 -4.49 -5.34
C LYS A 302 18.48 -5.60 -5.96
N LEU A 303 18.78 -6.64 -5.17
CA LEU A 303 19.51 -7.82 -5.65
C LEU A 303 18.77 -8.55 -6.77
N THR A 304 17.46 -8.72 -6.61
CA THR A 304 16.59 -9.34 -7.63
C THR A 304 16.63 -8.55 -8.93
N ASN A 305 16.46 -7.23 -8.85
CA ASN A 305 16.46 -6.34 -9.99
C ASN A 305 17.82 -6.29 -10.71
N ALA A 306 18.93 -6.25 -9.95
CA ALA A 306 20.28 -6.26 -10.50
C ALA A 306 20.59 -7.53 -11.32
N LEU A 307 19.96 -8.66 -10.98
CA LEU A 307 20.19 -9.96 -11.62
C LEU A 307 19.09 -10.37 -12.60
N GLY A 308 17.94 -9.69 -12.60
CA GLY A 308 16.71 -10.20 -13.21
C GLY A 308 16.32 -11.57 -12.66
N ALA A 309 16.63 -11.84 -11.39
CA ALA A 309 16.37 -13.12 -10.75
C ALA A 309 14.87 -13.32 -10.48
N ARG A 310 14.45 -14.56 -10.28
CA ARG A 310 13.06 -14.92 -9.94
C ARG A 310 13.05 -15.79 -8.69
N ASP A 311 12.13 -15.48 -7.79
CA ASP A 311 11.89 -16.22 -6.54
C ASP A 311 13.18 -16.47 -5.75
N LEU A 312 13.88 -15.38 -5.39
CA LEU A 312 15.03 -15.49 -4.49
C LEU A 312 14.58 -16.08 -3.15
N ARG A 313 15.32 -17.08 -2.71
CA ARG A 313 15.23 -17.64 -1.35
C ARG A 313 16.60 -17.69 -0.70
N PRO A 314 16.68 -17.69 0.63
CA PRO A 314 17.91 -18.05 1.31
C PRO A 314 18.47 -19.39 0.79
N ALA A 315 19.77 -19.43 0.50
CA ALA A 315 20.44 -20.66 0.10
C ALA A 315 20.57 -21.62 1.29
N ARG A 316 20.49 -22.92 1.02
CA ARG A 316 20.72 -23.97 2.02
C ARG A 316 22.23 -24.15 2.21
N GLU A 317 22.65 -24.54 3.41
CA GLU A 317 24.08 -24.76 3.69
C GLU A 317 24.75 -25.75 2.73
N GLU A 318 24.03 -26.81 2.33
CA GLU A 318 24.52 -27.80 1.37
C GLU A 318 24.83 -27.18 0.01
N GLU A 319 24.02 -26.23 -0.45
CA GLU A 319 24.21 -25.52 -1.72
C GLU A 319 25.46 -24.61 -1.64
N ILE A 320 25.65 -23.94 -0.51
CA ILE A 320 26.81 -23.08 -0.23
C ILE A 320 28.10 -23.92 -0.20
N ARG A 321 28.08 -25.04 0.55
CA ARG A 321 29.22 -25.96 0.69
C ARG A 321 29.57 -26.64 -0.63
N ALA A 322 28.58 -27.01 -1.44
CA ALA A 322 28.80 -27.59 -2.77
C ALA A 322 29.52 -26.63 -3.73
N ALA A 323 29.38 -25.31 -3.53
CA ALA A 323 30.12 -24.29 -4.26
C ALA A 323 31.54 -24.02 -3.72
N GLY A 324 31.93 -24.68 -2.63
CA GLY A 324 33.25 -24.53 -1.99
C GLY A 324 33.33 -23.42 -0.95
N MET A 325 32.19 -22.96 -0.43
CA MET A 325 32.11 -21.90 0.58
C MET A 325 31.67 -22.46 1.94
N GLU A 326 32.09 -21.79 3.01
CA GLU A 326 31.81 -22.21 4.39
C GLU A 326 30.95 -21.17 5.11
N PRO A 327 29.67 -21.44 5.44
CA PRO A 327 28.82 -20.50 6.17
C PRO A 327 29.50 -19.95 7.44
N GLY A 328 29.40 -18.63 7.65
CA GLY A 328 30.10 -17.92 8.73
C GLY A 328 31.58 -17.61 8.48
N TYR A 329 32.20 -18.22 7.46
CA TYR A 329 33.59 -18.00 7.05
C TYR A 329 33.72 -17.87 5.53
N ALA A 330 32.64 -17.50 4.83
CA ALA A 330 32.57 -17.57 3.38
C ALA A 330 32.99 -16.26 2.69
N SER A 331 33.56 -16.39 1.49
CA SER A 331 33.73 -15.30 0.54
C SER A 331 33.82 -15.83 -0.90
N PRO A 332 33.72 -14.96 -1.92
CA PRO A 332 33.93 -15.36 -3.30
C PRO A 332 35.39 -15.69 -3.66
N VAL A 333 36.34 -15.50 -2.76
CA VAL A 333 37.78 -15.69 -3.05
C VAL A 333 38.06 -17.16 -3.36
N GLY A 334 38.58 -17.43 -4.55
CA GLY A 334 38.84 -18.79 -5.05
C GLY A 334 37.61 -19.54 -5.55
N ILE A 335 36.42 -18.94 -5.55
CA ILE A 335 35.17 -19.56 -5.99
C ILE A 335 34.91 -19.27 -7.46
N LYS A 336 34.56 -20.31 -8.23
CA LYS A 336 34.32 -20.21 -9.68
C LYS A 336 32.90 -20.55 -10.12
N ARG A 337 32.07 -21.09 -9.22
CA ARG A 337 30.74 -21.63 -9.54
C ARG A 337 29.65 -20.94 -8.71
N ALA A 338 29.58 -19.62 -8.82
CA ALA A 338 28.53 -18.81 -8.21
C ALA A 338 28.33 -17.51 -9.00
N THR A 339 27.11 -16.96 -8.95
CA THR A 339 26.84 -15.59 -9.42
C THR A 339 27.16 -14.65 -8.28
N VAL A 340 28.18 -13.81 -8.44
CA VAL A 340 28.66 -12.91 -7.37
C VAL A 340 28.22 -11.49 -7.67
N VAL A 341 27.41 -10.91 -6.79
CA VAL A 341 26.98 -9.51 -6.87
C VAL A 341 27.60 -8.76 -5.71
N VAL A 342 28.29 -7.67 -6.01
CA VAL A 342 29.01 -6.88 -5.01
C VAL A 342 28.39 -5.49 -4.93
N ASP A 343 28.12 -5.03 -3.71
CA ASP A 343 27.68 -3.68 -3.45
C ASP A 343 28.73 -2.65 -3.89
N GLU A 344 28.28 -1.52 -4.43
CA GLU A 344 29.16 -0.45 -4.92
C GLU A 344 30.17 0.04 -3.87
N LEU A 345 29.77 0.09 -2.60
CA LEU A 345 30.65 0.53 -1.52
C LEU A 345 31.74 -0.51 -1.22
N VAL A 346 31.41 -1.80 -1.29
CA VAL A 346 32.41 -2.88 -1.16
C VAL A 346 33.37 -2.86 -2.33
N ALA A 347 32.86 -2.70 -3.56
CA ALA A 347 33.67 -2.65 -4.77
C ALA A 347 34.68 -1.49 -4.77
N SER A 348 34.37 -0.40 -4.07
CA SER A 348 35.23 0.79 -3.93
C SER A 348 36.08 0.82 -2.65
N THR A 349 35.96 -0.17 -1.76
CA THR A 349 36.71 -0.23 -0.50
C THR A 349 37.91 -1.18 -0.63
N ALA A 350 39.11 -0.67 -0.31
CA ALA A 350 40.33 -1.48 -0.31
C ALA A 350 40.51 -2.27 0.99
N ASN A 351 41.21 -3.39 0.89
CA ASN A 351 41.75 -4.17 2.02
C ASN A 351 40.72 -4.68 3.03
N MET A 352 39.57 -5.13 2.54
CA MET A 352 38.51 -5.64 3.41
C MET A 352 38.88 -6.95 4.11
N VAL A 353 38.20 -7.24 5.21
CA VAL A 353 38.24 -8.55 5.86
C VAL A 353 37.08 -9.42 5.35
N ALA A 354 37.35 -10.59 4.80
CA ALA A 354 36.32 -11.51 4.32
C ALA A 354 36.59 -12.95 4.77
N GLY A 355 35.61 -13.84 4.67
CA GLY A 355 35.78 -15.24 5.02
C GLY A 355 36.85 -15.96 4.17
N ALA A 356 37.59 -16.90 4.77
CA ALA A 356 38.62 -17.69 4.07
C ALA A 356 38.10 -18.97 3.40
N ASN A 357 36.78 -19.20 3.38
CA ASN A 357 36.14 -20.46 3.00
C ASN A 357 36.62 -21.65 3.82
N LYS A 358 37.02 -21.39 5.08
CA LYS A 358 37.60 -22.37 6.00
C LYS A 358 37.19 -22.03 7.44
N VAL A 359 36.63 -23.00 8.14
CA VAL A 359 36.16 -22.84 9.53
C VAL A 359 37.27 -22.28 10.41
N GLY A 360 36.97 -21.18 11.10
CA GLY A 360 37.88 -20.54 12.05
C GLY A 360 38.95 -19.66 11.41
N TYR A 361 38.84 -19.33 10.11
CA TYR A 361 39.79 -18.47 9.41
C TYR A 361 39.11 -17.40 8.55
N HIS A 362 39.72 -16.23 8.50
CA HIS A 362 39.35 -15.12 7.62
C HIS A 362 40.58 -14.63 6.83
N LEU A 363 40.33 -13.85 5.80
CA LEU A 363 41.31 -13.18 4.96
C LEU A 363 41.31 -11.69 5.27
N THR A 364 42.48 -11.08 5.44
CA THR A 364 42.66 -9.63 5.45
C THR A 364 43.29 -9.16 4.15
N GLY A 365 43.09 -7.88 3.81
CA GLY A 365 43.65 -7.31 2.59
C GLY A 365 42.88 -7.70 1.33
N VAL A 366 41.61 -8.12 1.44
CA VAL A 366 40.78 -8.55 0.30
C VAL A 366 40.41 -7.35 -0.56
N ASN A 367 40.59 -7.47 -1.88
CA ASN A 367 40.30 -6.42 -2.85
C ASN A 367 39.52 -6.99 -4.06
N VAL A 368 38.40 -6.35 -4.39
CA VAL A 368 37.60 -6.66 -5.59
C VAL A 368 38.44 -6.40 -6.85
N GLY A 369 38.35 -7.30 -7.84
CA GLY A 369 39.11 -7.23 -9.08
C GLY A 369 40.50 -7.88 -9.00
N ARG A 370 41.17 -7.82 -7.84
CA ARG A 370 42.45 -8.52 -7.60
C ARG A 370 42.23 -9.96 -7.12
N ASP A 371 41.44 -10.16 -6.08
CA ASP A 371 41.30 -11.46 -5.41
C ASP A 371 40.11 -12.28 -5.92
N TYR A 372 39.11 -11.60 -6.47
CA TYR A 372 37.97 -12.20 -7.16
C TYR A 372 37.32 -11.20 -8.12
N THR A 373 36.62 -11.70 -9.13
CA THR A 373 35.92 -10.89 -10.13
C THR A 373 34.41 -11.05 -9.95
N PRO A 374 33.66 -9.97 -9.66
CA PRO A 374 32.22 -10.06 -9.52
C PRO A 374 31.54 -10.31 -10.87
N THR A 375 30.38 -10.96 -10.84
CA THR A 375 29.49 -11.05 -12.01
C THR A 375 28.81 -9.72 -12.29
N ALA A 376 28.44 -8.98 -11.24
CA ALA A 376 27.87 -7.65 -11.32
C ALA A 376 28.26 -6.80 -10.11
N ILE A 377 28.34 -5.48 -10.32
CA ILE A 377 28.43 -4.48 -9.25
C ILE A 377 27.17 -3.64 -9.33
N ALA A 378 26.45 -3.50 -8.21
CA ALA A 378 25.18 -2.76 -8.13
C ALA A 378 24.91 -2.31 -6.70
N ASP A 379 24.10 -1.27 -6.50
CA ASP A 379 23.53 -0.95 -5.19
C ASP A 379 22.61 -2.09 -4.74
N ILE A 380 23.06 -2.88 -3.76
CA ILE A 380 22.31 -3.99 -3.18
C ILE A 380 22.19 -3.88 -1.66
N ALA A 381 22.67 -2.78 -1.08
CA ALA A 381 22.59 -2.52 0.34
C ALA A 381 21.26 -1.84 0.70
N SER A 382 20.69 -2.26 1.82
CA SER A 382 19.50 -1.64 2.39
C SER A 382 19.86 -0.35 3.14
N ALA A 383 19.02 0.67 3.01
CA ALA A 383 19.18 1.93 3.71
C ALA A 383 19.00 1.76 5.23
N LYS A 384 19.59 2.67 6.02
CA LYS A 384 19.52 2.68 7.49
C LYS A 384 19.18 4.07 8.02
N VAL A 385 18.71 4.11 9.26
CA VAL A 385 18.52 5.36 10.00
C VAL A 385 19.86 6.10 10.11
N GLY A 386 19.85 7.39 9.77
CA GLY A 386 21.04 8.24 9.81
C GLY A 386 21.88 8.24 8.54
N ASP A 387 21.58 7.38 7.55
CA ASP A 387 22.20 7.46 6.23
C ASP A 387 21.96 8.84 5.60
N ALA A 388 22.89 9.30 4.77
CA ALA A 388 22.79 10.58 4.11
C ALA A 388 21.88 10.49 2.87
N CYS A 389 20.95 11.43 2.75
CA CYS A 389 20.06 11.56 1.61
C CYS A 389 20.85 11.77 0.32
N LEU A 390 20.55 11.00 -0.72
CA LEU A 390 21.21 11.14 -2.02
C LEU A 390 21.01 12.54 -2.61
N ALA A 391 19.80 13.10 -2.47
CA ALA A 391 19.41 14.39 -3.04
C ALA A 391 20.08 15.59 -2.34
N CYS A 392 20.01 15.67 -1.00
CA CYS A 392 20.45 16.87 -0.27
C CYS A 392 21.57 16.64 0.75
N GLY A 393 21.92 15.39 1.06
CA GLY A 393 22.91 15.04 2.10
C GLY A 393 22.40 15.13 3.54
N GLY A 394 21.13 15.50 3.77
CA GLY A 394 20.51 15.48 5.09
C GLY A 394 20.30 14.06 5.63
N GLN A 395 20.07 13.92 6.93
CA GLN A 395 19.87 12.60 7.55
C GLN A 395 18.52 11.99 7.16
N LEU A 396 18.53 10.68 6.92
CA LEU A 396 17.34 9.88 6.63
C LEU A 396 16.77 9.26 7.91
N ARG A 397 15.45 9.24 8.02
CA ARG A 397 14.70 8.47 9.01
C ARG A 397 13.95 7.33 8.34
N ILE A 398 13.60 6.32 9.13
CA ILE A 398 12.81 5.18 8.67
C ILE A 398 11.54 5.07 9.50
N GLU A 399 10.39 4.99 8.82
CA GLU A 399 9.08 4.76 9.44
C GLU A 399 8.39 3.56 8.83
N ASN A 400 7.37 3.04 9.50
CA ASN A 400 6.52 2.00 8.94
C ASN A 400 5.26 2.59 8.29
N GLY A 401 4.84 1.99 7.18
CA GLY A 401 3.66 2.40 6.42
C GLY A 401 2.81 1.24 5.94
N ILE A 402 1.53 1.53 5.69
CA ILE A 402 0.61 0.64 4.98
C ILE A 402 0.33 1.23 3.61
N GLU A 403 0.57 0.46 2.56
CA GLU A 403 0.25 0.82 1.18
C GLU A 403 -1.26 0.88 0.95
N VAL A 404 -1.82 2.05 0.72
CA VAL A 404 -3.25 2.26 0.45
C VAL A 404 -3.56 2.40 -1.05
N GLY A 405 -2.54 2.62 -1.88
CA GLY A 405 -2.66 2.61 -3.34
C GLY A 405 -1.30 2.65 -4.01
N ASN A 406 -1.26 2.35 -5.30
CA ASN A 406 -0.03 2.33 -6.09
C ASN A 406 -0.32 2.75 -7.53
N ILE A 407 0.66 3.42 -8.14
CA ILE A 407 0.59 3.93 -9.51
C ILE A 407 1.85 3.52 -10.27
N PHE A 408 1.70 3.09 -11.51
CA PHE A 408 2.77 2.51 -12.33
C PHE A 408 2.82 3.13 -13.72
N LYS A 409 4.04 3.36 -14.22
CA LYS A 409 4.33 3.56 -15.64
C LYS A 409 4.71 2.22 -16.25
N LEU A 410 3.74 1.55 -16.90
CA LEU A 410 3.94 0.21 -17.47
C LEU A 410 4.68 0.25 -18.82
N GLY A 411 4.70 1.42 -19.48
CA GLY A 411 5.27 1.57 -20.82
C GLY A 411 4.54 0.68 -21.81
N THR A 412 5.30 -0.06 -22.63
CA THR A 412 4.74 -0.93 -23.67
C THR A 412 4.79 -2.42 -23.33
N ARG A 413 5.04 -2.79 -22.06
CA ARG A 413 5.22 -4.20 -21.64
C ARG A 413 4.08 -5.10 -22.11
N TYR A 414 2.84 -4.73 -21.79
CA TYR A 414 1.66 -5.52 -22.09
C TYR A 414 1.24 -5.40 -23.55
N THR A 415 1.27 -4.17 -24.07
CA THR A 415 0.83 -3.86 -25.44
C THR A 415 1.74 -4.49 -26.48
N SER A 416 3.05 -4.55 -26.24
CA SER A 416 3.99 -5.26 -27.11
C SER A 416 3.75 -6.77 -27.09
N ALA A 417 3.46 -7.36 -25.93
CA ALA A 417 3.18 -8.80 -25.80
C ALA A 417 1.87 -9.21 -26.50
N LEU A 418 0.82 -8.38 -26.38
CA LEU A 418 -0.52 -8.67 -26.90
C LEU A 418 -0.80 -8.07 -28.29
N GLY A 419 0.13 -7.30 -28.86
CA GLY A 419 -0.01 -6.64 -30.15
C GLY A 419 -0.99 -5.46 -30.17
N ALA A 420 -1.17 -4.75 -29.05
CA ALA A 420 -2.03 -3.57 -28.95
C ALA A 420 -1.31 -2.34 -29.52
N THR A 421 -1.66 -1.95 -30.74
CA THR A 421 -0.98 -0.90 -31.51
C THR A 421 -1.95 0.14 -32.07
N TYR A 422 -1.44 1.31 -32.45
CA TYR A 422 -2.18 2.35 -33.16
C TYR A 422 -1.35 2.87 -34.34
N ALA A 423 -2.02 3.35 -35.39
CA ALA A 423 -1.38 4.07 -36.49
C ALA A 423 -1.25 5.57 -36.19
N ASP A 424 -0.06 6.14 -36.38
CA ASP A 424 0.22 7.59 -36.27
C ASP A 424 -0.26 8.39 -37.51
N GLU A 425 0.04 9.69 -37.58
CA GLU A 425 -0.29 10.57 -38.72
C GLU A 425 0.29 10.10 -40.05
N ALA A 426 1.43 9.42 -40.02
CA ALA A 426 2.12 8.88 -41.19
C ALA A 426 1.65 7.46 -41.53
N GLY A 427 0.74 6.88 -40.73
CA GLY A 427 0.27 5.49 -40.87
C GLY A 427 1.25 4.45 -40.31
N VAL A 428 2.26 4.87 -39.54
CA VAL A 428 3.21 3.95 -38.89
C VAL A 428 2.59 3.39 -37.62
N SER A 429 2.71 2.08 -37.45
CA SER A 429 2.16 1.36 -36.31
C SER A 429 3.09 1.44 -35.09
N HIS A 430 2.56 1.91 -33.96
CA HIS A 430 3.28 2.01 -32.69
C HIS A 430 2.53 1.26 -31.58
N PRO A 431 3.23 0.61 -30.63
CA PRO A 431 2.58 0.08 -29.44
C PRO A 431 1.96 1.21 -28.62
N ILE A 432 0.78 0.95 -28.04
CA ILE A 432 0.15 1.88 -27.10
C ILE A 432 1.00 1.91 -25.81
N VAL A 433 1.24 3.09 -25.25
CA VAL A 433 1.96 3.27 -23.98
C VAL A 433 0.94 3.24 -22.84
N MET A 434 1.21 2.52 -21.74
CA MET A 434 0.23 2.30 -20.67
C MET A 434 0.71 2.72 -19.28
N GLY A 435 -0.25 3.17 -18.47
CA GLY A 435 -0.16 3.29 -17.01
C GLY A 435 -1.19 2.40 -16.31
N SER A 436 -0.95 2.06 -15.05
CA SER A 436 -1.90 1.33 -14.19
C SER A 436 -1.92 1.94 -12.78
N TYR A 437 -3.10 2.01 -12.18
CA TYR A 437 -3.35 2.78 -10.96
C TYR A 437 -4.35 2.05 -10.05
N GLY A 438 -3.87 1.46 -8.95
CA GLY A 438 -4.66 0.65 -7.99
C GLY A 438 -4.95 1.35 -6.66
N ILE A 439 -6.14 1.17 -6.09
CA ILE A 439 -6.51 1.52 -4.69
C ILE A 439 -7.31 0.35 -4.11
N GLY A 440 -6.86 -0.22 -2.99
CA GLY A 440 -7.62 -1.24 -2.28
C GLY A 440 -8.74 -0.60 -1.44
N VAL A 441 -10.00 -0.79 -1.81
CA VAL A 441 -11.12 -0.10 -1.14
C VAL A 441 -11.29 -0.59 0.30
N GLY A 442 -11.32 -1.91 0.51
CA GLY A 442 -11.41 -2.48 1.86
C GLY A 442 -10.19 -2.17 2.73
N ARG A 443 -9.00 -2.14 2.12
CA ARG A 443 -7.76 -1.72 2.79
C ARG A 443 -7.83 -0.26 3.23
N ALA A 444 -8.34 0.63 2.37
CA ALA A 444 -8.57 2.03 2.73
C ALA A 444 -9.55 2.16 3.90
N VAL A 445 -10.65 1.40 3.92
CA VAL A 445 -11.59 1.38 5.07
C VAL A 445 -10.88 1.00 6.37
N ALA A 446 -10.05 -0.05 6.37
CA ALA A 446 -9.31 -0.44 7.56
C ALA A 446 -8.24 0.58 7.97
N CYS A 447 -7.54 1.20 7.02
CA CYS A 447 -6.57 2.25 7.32
C CYS A 447 -7.24 3.48 7.93
N ILE A 448 -8.43 3.85 7.47
CA ILE A 448 -9.20 4.94 8.08
C ILE A 448 -9.61 4.54 9.49
N ALA A 449 -10.14 3.33 9.69
CA ALA A 449 -10.47 2.85 11.04
C ALA A 449 -9.23 2.84 11.97
N GLU A 450 -8.04 2.55 11.43
CA GLU A 450 -6.79 2.60 12.18
C GLU A 450 -6.40 4.04 12.55
N ALA A 451 -6.56 5.01 11.63
CA ALA A 451 -6.25 6.41 11.88
C ALA A 451 -7.30 7.12 12.76
N HIS A 452 -8.55 6.66 12.72
CA HIS A 452 -9.72 7.34 13.29
C HIS A 452 -10.45 6.47 14.31
N HIS A 453 -9.80 6.27 15.46
CA HIS A 453 -10.40 5.58 16.61
C HIS A 453 -9.88 6.13 17.93
N ASP A 454 -10.55 5.77 19.01
CA ASP A 454 -10.10 6.00 20.39
C ASP A 454 -10.41 4.77 21.26
N GLU A 455 -10.27 4.92 22.58
CA GLU A 455 -10.54 3.86 23.55
C GLU A 455 -12.00 3.39 23.56
N LYS A 456 -12.93 4.23 23.10
CA LYS A 456 -14.37 3.94 23.10
C LYS A 456 -14.83 3.27 21.81
N GLY A 457 -14.15 3.54 20.69
CA GLY A 457 -14.50 2.93 19.40
C GLY A 457 -14.03 3.70 18.18
N LEU A 458 -14.75 3.50 17.07
CA LEU A 458 -14.48 4.18 15.80
C LEU A 458 -14.89 5.66 15.87
N SER A 459 -14.25 6.48 15.05
CA SER A 459 -14.49 7.93 14.99
C SER A 459 -14.44 8.42 13.54
N TRP A 460 -15.36 7.94 12.70
CA TRP A 460 -15.26 8.11 11.25
C TRP A 460 -15.23 9.59 10.80
N PRO A 461 -14.40 9.92 9.79
CA PRO A 461 -14.53 11.18 9.08
C PRO A 461 -15.93 11.34 8.50
N ILE A 462 -16.45 12.58 8.51
CA ILE A 462 -17.80 12.89 8.07
C ILE A 462 -18.08 12.40 6.63
N SER A 463 -17.07 12.46 5.75
CA SER A 463 -17.18 12.08 4.34
C SER A 463 -17.50 10.60 4.10
N ILE A 464 -17.23 9.73 5.08
CA ILE A 464 -17.30 8.27 4.88
C ILE A 464 -18.00 7.49 5.98
N SER A 465 -18.37 8.12 7.09
CA SER A 465 -19.11 7.47 8.18
C SER A 465 -20.37 6.75 7.68
N PRO A 466 -20.82 5.60 8.21
CA PRO A 466 -22.00 4.93 7.65
C PRO A 466 -23.30 5.73 7.80
N PHE A 467 -23.37 6.65 8.76
CA PHE A 467 -24.49 7.57 8.98
C PHE A 467 -23.92 8.92 9.41
N ASP A 468 -24.62 10.00 9.10
CA ASP A 468 -24.18 11.35 9.45
C ASP A 468 -24.37 11.65 10.93
N ALA A 469 -25.36 11.02 11.57
CA ALA A 469 -25.50 11.00 13.01
C ALA A 469 -26.24 9.75 13.51
N GLN A 470 -26.12 9.47 14.81
CA GLN A 470 -26.90 8.45 15.50
C GLN A 470 -27.76 9.08 16.59
N ILE A 471 -29.06 8.72 16.63
CA ILE A 471 -30.00 9.15 17.66
C ILE A 471 -30.13 8.05 18.72
N ALA A 472 -29.89 8.38 19.98
CA ALA A 472 -30.23 7.55 21.13
C ALA A 472 -31.57 8.01 21.74
N ILE A 473 -32.61 7.18 21.58
CA ILE A 473 -33.92 7.38 22.23
C ILE A 473 -33.83 6.89 23.67
N VAL A 474 -33.96 7.80 24.64
CA VAL A 474 -33.85 7.50 26.08
C VAL A 474 -35.14 7.91 26.82
N GLY A 475 -35.73 6.97 27.56
CA GLY A 475 -36.89 7.25 28.40
C GLY A 475 -38.24 7.31 27.67
N ALA A 476 -38.34 6.69 26.48
CA ALA A 476 -39.60 6.59 25.73
C ALA A 476 -40.75 5.92 26.52
N ASN A 477 -40.43 5.08 27.49
CA ASN A 477 -41.41 4.49 28.40
C ASN A 477 -41.99 5.49 29.42
N LYS A 478 -41.30 6.62 29.66
CA LYS A 478 -41.75 7.69 30.55
C LYS A 478 -42.45 8.81 29.78
N ASP A 479 -41.95 9.12 28.60
CA ASP A 479 -42.55 10.12 27.71
C ASP A 479 -42.52 9.61 26.25
N PRO A 480 -43.68 9.19 25.71
CA PRO A 480 -43.79 8.74 24.32
C PRO A 480 -43.37 9.79 23.28
N LYS A 481 -43.43 11.09 23.62
CA LYS A 481 -43.05 12.18 22.72
C LYS A 481 -41.59 12.10 22.28
N VAL A 482 -40.74 11.47 23.07
CA VAL A 482 -39.32 11.27 22.73
C VAL A 482 -39.19 10.51 21.42
N THR A 483 -39.96 9.42 21.25
CA THR A 483 -39.95 8.61 20.02
C THR A 483 -40.55 9.39 18.85
N GLU A 484 -41.66 10.08 19.07
CA GLU A 484 -42.31 10.90 18.02
C GLU A 484 -41.37 11.96 17.47
N ILE A 485 -40.64 12.66 18.35
CA ILE A 485 -39.66 13.70 17.95
C ILE A 485 -38.47 13.09 17.23
N ALA A 486 -37.98 11.92 17.68
CA ALA A 486 -36.87 11.24 17.02
C ALA A 486 -37.21 10.82 15.59
N LEU A 487 -38.39 10.22 15.39
CA LEU A 487 -38.87 9.80 14.06
C LEU A 487 -39.21 10.99 13.16
N ALA A 488 -39.75 12.07 13.72
CA ALA A 488 -39.97 13.31 12.96
C ALA A 488 -38.64 13.96 12.51
N LEU A 489 -37.61 13.91 13.36
CA LEU A 489 -36.26 14.39 13.02
C LEU A 489 -35.61 13.50 11.94
N GLU A 490 -35.78 12.18 12.01
CA GLU A 490 -35.34 11.23 10.98
C GLU A 490 -35.99 11.52 9.62
N ALA A 491 -37.32 11.70 9.58
CA ALA A 491 -38.03 12.06 8.35
C ALA A 491 -37.58 13.42 7.78
N ALA A 492 -37.34 14.41 8.65
CA ALA A 492 -36.81 15.71 8.23
C ALA A 492 -35.37 15.60 7.70
N ALA A 493 -34.56 14.72 8.29
CA ALA A 493 -33.19 14.46 7.86
C ALA A 493 -33.15 13.79 6.48
N GLU A 494 -34.01 12.79 6.25
CA GLU A 494 -34.14 12.13 4.95
C GLU A 494 -34.51 13.14 3.85
N ALA A 495 -35.49 14.00 4.10
CA ALA A 495 -35.87 15.08 3.18
C ALA A 495 -34.73 16.10 2.93
N ALA A 496 -33.79 16.21 3.87
CA ALA A 496 -32.61 17.07 3.81
C ALA A 496 -31.37 16.39 3.21
N GLY A 497 -31.46 15.10 2.85
CA GLY A 497 -30.34 14.29 2.38
C GLY A 497 -29.31 13.92 3.47
N ILE A 498 -29.73 13.95 4.73
CA ILE A 498 -28.93 13.58 5.91
C ILE A 498 -29.38 12.21 6.39
N GLU A 499 -28.43 11.29 6.58
CA GLU A 499 -28.73 9.92 6.99
C GLU A 499 -28.56 9.76 8.49
N LEU A 500 -29.64 9.44 9.21
CA LEU A 500 -29.63 9.21 10.65
C LEU A 500 -29.79 7.73 10.98
N LEU A 501 -29.06 7.26 11.99
CA LEU A 501 -29.30 5.96 12.61
C LEU A 501 -30.09 6.13 13.91
N VAL A 502 -31.37 5.80 13.93
CA VAL A 502 -32.19 5.88 15.14
C VAL A 502 -32.04 4.60 15.97
N ASP A 503 -31.56 4.70 17.21
CA ASP A 503 -31.54 3.61 18.18
C ASP A 503 -32.86 3.52 18.95
N ASP A 504 -33.81 2.84 18.30
CA ASP A 504 -35.16 2.54 18.74
C ASP A 504 -35.27 1.23 19.56
N ARG A 505 -34.14 0.56 19.84
CA ARG A 505 -34.12 -0.72 20.57
C ARG A 505 -34.62 -0.54 22.01
N ALA A 506 -35.21 -1.60 22.56
CA ALA A 506 -35.63 -1.68 23.96
C ALA A 506 -34.43 -2.00 24.89
N GLU A 507 -33.35 -1.22 24.76
CA GLU A 507 -32.09 -1.40 25.50
C GLU A 507 -31.86 -0.31 26.54
N THR A 508 -30.97 -0.58 27.50
CA THR A 508 -30.60 0.42 28.51
C THR A 508 -29.83 1.58 27.89
N PRO A 509 -29.92 2.81 28.44
CA PRO A 509 -29.17 3.95 27.91
C PRO A 509 -27.66 3.70 27.80
N GLY A 510 -27.07 2.99 28.78
CA GLY A 510 -25.66 2.64 28.77
C GLY A 510 -25.27 1.77 27.57
N VAL A 511 -26.11 0.78 27.20
CA VAL A 511 -25.89 -0.04 26.01
C VAL A 511 -26.01 0.79 24.73
N LYS A 512 -27.02 1.65 24.64
CA LYS A 512 -27.20 2.53 23.47
C LYS A 512 -26.00 3.45 23.26
N PHE A 513 -25.50 4.07 24.33
CA PHE A 513 -24.34 4.95 24.26
C PHE A 513 -23.06 4.18 23.92
N ALA A 514 -22.82 3.02 24.53
CA ALA A 514 -21.65 2.20 24.22
C ALA A 514 -21.65 1.73 22.75
N ASP A 515 -22.79 1.30 22.23
CA ASP A 515 -22.92 0.93 20.81
C ASP A 515 -22.73 2.15 19.90
N ALA A 516 -23.25 3.33 20.26
CA ALA A 516 -23.06 4.56 19.48
C ALA A 516 -21.59 4.99 19.41
N GLU A 517 -20.89 4.97 20.55
CA GLU A 517 -19.47 5.27 20.63
C GLU A 517 -18.62 4.25 19.85
N LEU A 518 -19.03 2.97 19.86
CA LEU A 518 -18.38 1.89 19.14
C LEU A 518 -18.58 1.99 17.62
N ILE A 519 -19.81 2.28 17.17
CA ILE A 519 -20.17 2.43 15.75
C ILE A 519 -19.47 3.66 15.16
N GLY A 520 -19.41 4.76 15.90
CA GLY A 520 -18.58 5.91 15.53
C GLY A 520 -19.18 6.86 14.51
N ALA A 521 -20.50 7.04 14.48
CA ALA A 521 -21.10 8.13 13.71
C ALA A 521 -20.55 9.48 14.21
N PRO A 522 -20.31 10.50 13.35
CA PRO A 522 -19.58 11.71 13.73
C PRO A 522 -20.36 12.55 14.75
N TRP A 523 -21.68 12.43 14.73
CA TRP A 523 -22.60 13.10 15.63
C TRP A 523 -23.44 12.07 16.40
N MET A 524 -23.49 12.24 17.72
CA MET A 524 -24.39 11.47 18.60
C MET A 524 -25.43 12.41 19.17
N ILE A 525 -26.70 12.06 19.00
CA ILE A 525 -27.86 12.87 19.38
C ILE A 525 -28.64 12.12 20.44
N THR A 526 -28.77 12.68 21.64
CA THR A 526 -29.60 12.11 22.70
C THR A 526 -30.92 12.88 22.78
N ILE A 527 -32.03 12.15 22.61
CA ILE A 527 -33.38 12.70 22.84
C ILE A 527 -33.95 11.99 24.07
N SER A 528 -34.27 12.78 25.09
CA SER A 528 -34.81 12.32 26.36
C SER A 528 -35.73 13.38 26.98
N PRO A 529 -36.58 13.04 27.96
CA PRO A 529 -37.42 14.03 28.64
C PRO A 529 -36.58 15.21 29.18
N ARG A 530 -35.41 14.89 29.75
CA ARG A 530 -34.46 15.89 30.28
C ARG A 530 -33.87 16.79 29.21
N SER A 531 -33.53 16.27 28.04
CA SER A 531 -32.99 17.11 26.96
C SER A 531 -34.07 18.04 26.41
N LEU A 532 -35.31 17.55 26.29
CA LEU A 532 -36.45 18.31 25.83
C LEU A 532 -36.80 19.44 26.81
N GLU A 533 -36.77 19.17 28.13
CA GLU A 533 -36.89 20.20 29.17
C GLU A 533 -35.76 21.25 29.10
N ALA A 534 -34.55 20.83 28.70
CA ALA A 534 -33.41 21.72 28.49
C ALA A 534 -33.47 22.50 27.15
N GLY A 535 -34.54 22.36 26.38
CA GLY A 535 -34.78 23.14 25.16
C GLY A 535 -34.51 22.41 23.84
N GLY A 536 -34.21 21.10 23.83
CA GLY A 536 -34.12 20.34 22.59
C GLY A 536 -33.45 18.97 22.67
N ALA A 537 -32.51 18.71 21.76
CA ALA A 537 -31.69 17.50 21.77
C ALA A 537 -30.29 17.82 22.24
N GLU A 538 -29.70 16.85 22.94
CA GLU A 538 -28.30 16.93 23.26
C GLU A 538 -27.47 16.36 22.11
N VAL A 539 -26.47 17.11 21.67
CA VAL A 539 -25.67 16.79 20.51
C VAL A 539 -24.20 16.73 20.93
N THR A 540 -23.55 15.62 20.61
CA THR A 540 -22.14 15.35 20.91
C THR A 540 -21.36 15.11 19.63
N ARG A 541 -20.20 15.78 19.47
CA ARG A 541 -19.23 15.43 18.42
C ARG A 541 -18.41 14.22 18.85
N ARG A 542 -18.47 13.11 18.09
CA ARG A 542 -17.85 11.84 18.46
C ARG A 542 -16.35 11.93 18.65
N SER A 543 -15.65 12.67 17.80
CA SER A 543 -14.19 12.81 17.83
C SER A 543 -13.67 13.69 18.98
N ALA A 544 -14.43 14.74 19.34
CA ALA A 544 -14.00 15.74 20.33
C ALA A 544 -14.61 15.52 21.73
N GLY A 545 -15.73 14.80 21.84
CA GLY A 545 -16.50 14.67 23.07
C GLY A 545 -17.24 15.96 23.49
N GLU A 546 -17.19 17.02 22.68
CA GLU A 546 -17.90 18.27 22.91
C GLU A 546 -19.42 18.05 22.88
N ARG A 547 -20.10 18.46 23.95
CA ARG A 547 -21.54 18.26 24.18
C ARG A 547 -22.24 19.60 24.28
N SER A 548 -23.36 19.74 23.58
CA SER A 548 -24.21 20.93 23.61
C SER A 548 -25.69 20.53 23.56
N VAL A 549 -26.59 21.44 23.95
CA VAL A 549 -28.03 21.28 23.74
C VAL A 549 -28.44 22.20 22.61
N LEU A 550 -29.05 21.63 21.58
CA LEU A 550 -29.56 22.36 20.42
C LEU A 550 -31.08 22.21 20.33
N PRO A 551 -31.82 23.28 19.97
CA PRO A 551 -33.22 23.15 19.57
C PRO A 551 -33.36 22.10 18.46
N ILE A 552 -34.42 21.27 18.50
CA ILE A 552 -34.62 20.17 17.54
C ILE A 552 -34.50 20.65 16.09
N GLY A 553 -35.11 21.78 15.76
CA GLY A 553 -35.06 22.36 14.42
C GLY A 553 -33.68 22.81 13.95
N ALA A 554 -32.71 23.01 14.85
CA ALA A 554 -31.36 23.46 14.53
C ALA A 554 -30.34 22.31 14.38
N VAL A 555 -30.72 21.07 14.74
CA VAL A 555 -29.80 19.92 14.74
C VAL A 555 -29.28 19.61 13.34
N LEU A 556 -30.17 19.56 12.35
CA LEU A 556 -29.81 19.23 10.96
C LEU A 556 -28.93 20.31 10.32
N ASP A 557 -29.20 21.59 10.63
CA ASP A 557 -28.39 22.70 10.15
C ASP A 557 -26.96 22.64 10.71
N ALA A 558 -26.80 22.26 11.98
CA ALA A 558 -25.48 22.09 12.58
C ALA A 558 -24.68 20.96 11.91
N ILE A 559 -25.32 19.82 11.60
CA ILE A 559 -24.70 18.70 10.89
C ILE A 559 -24.26 19.14 9.48
N ARG A 560 -25.16 19.80 8.74
CA ARG A 560 -24.90 20.28 7.38
C ARG A 560 -23.78 21.32 7.35
N ALA A 561 -23.77 22.26 8.30
CA ALA A 561 -22.72 23.27 8.40
C ALA A 561 -21.35 22.62 8.65
N ALA A 562 -21.27 21.59 9.50
CA ALA A 562 -20.04 20.87 9.74
C ALA A 562 -19.57 20.06 8.52
N GLN A 563 -20.48 19.37 7.83
CA GLN A 563 -20.18 18.69 6.56
C GLN A 563 -19.58 19.65 5.52
N ALA A 564 -20.12 20.86 5.41
CA ALA A 564 -19.61 21.89 4.50
C ALA A 564 -18.24 22.42 4.94
N SER A 565 -18.07 22.67 6.24
CA SER A 565 -16.82 23.16 6.82
C SER A 565 -15.66 22.17 6.62
N ASP A 566 -15.87 20.89 6.91
CA ASP A 566 -14.83 19.86 6.75
C ASP A 566 -14.40 19.72 5.29
N ARG A 567 -15.37 19.74 4.36
CA ARG A 567 -15.08 19.71 2.93
C ARG A 567 -14.25 20.93 2.50
N ALA A 568 -14.61 22.12 2.98
CA ALA A 568 -13.88 23.35 2.66
C ALA A 568 -12.45 23.34 3.25
N ALA A 569 -12.28 22.80 4.45
CA ALA A 569 -10.96 22.67 5.09
C ALA A 569 -10.03 21.76 4.29
N VAL A 570 -10.51 20.59 3.86
CA VAL A 570 -9.73 19.66 3.01
C VAL A 570 -9.32 20.31 1.69
N GLU A 571 -10.24 21.00 1.01
CA GLU A 571 -9.91 21.71 -0.24
C GLU A 571 -8.90 22.84 -0.01
N ALA A 572 -9.03 23.60 1.08
CA ALA A 572 -8.09 24.66 1.43
C ALA A 572 -6.68 24.10 1.71
N GLU A 573 -6.57 22.97 2.41
CA GLU A 573 -5.29 22.30 2.67
C GLU A 573 -4.63 21.82 1.37
N LEU A 574 -5.40 21.15 0.50
CA LEU A 574 -4.93 20.66 -0.79
C LEU A 574 -4.40 21.82 -1.65
N LEU A 575 -5.12 22.94 -1.69
CA LEU A 575 -4.68 24.16 -2.40
C LEU A 575 -3.40 24.74 -1.78
N ALA A 576 -3.31 24.81 -0.45
CA ALA A 576 -2.12 25.30 0.24
C ALA A 576 -0.88 24.45 -0.03
N ARG A 577 -1.07 23.14 -0.28
CA ARG A 577 -0.02 22.19 -0.69
C ARG A 577 0.28 22.22 -2.20
N GLY A 578 -0.37 23.11 -2.95
CA GLY A 578 -0.15 23.30 -4.39
C GLY A 578 -0.90 22.32 -5.29
N TYR A 579 -1.86 21.55 -4.77
CA TYR A 579 -2.66 20.65 -5.60
C TYR A 579 -3.77 21.42 -6.33
N PRO A 580 -3.99 21.18 -7.63
CA PRO A 580 -4.96 21.92 -8.40
C PRO A 580 -6.40 21.65 -7.94
N PRO A 581 -7.34 22.61 -8.18
CA PRO A 581 -8.76 22.37 -8.00
C PRO A 581 -9.26 21.19 -8.86
N ARG A 582 -10.26 20.49 -8.35
CA ARG A 582 -10.82 19.24 -8.92
C ARG A 582 -11.12 19.28 -10.43
N HIS A 583 -11.52 20.43 -10.99
CA HIS A 583 -11.87 20.56 -12.40
C HIS A 583 -10.83 21.27 -13.27
N ALA A 584 -9.73 21.76 -12.69
CA ALA A 584 -8.67 22.41 -13.45
C ALA A 584 -7.81 21.40 -14.24
N ALA A 585 -7.89 20.11 -13.89
CA ALA A 585 -7.08 19.04 -14.48
C ALA A 585 -7.61 18.51 -15.84
N ARG A 586 -8.71 19.07 -16.36
CA ARG A 586 -9.32 18.64 -17.64
C ARG A 586 -8.69 19.26 -18.88
N ASP A 587 -7.73 20.17 -18.74
CA ASP A 587 -7.09 20.79 -19.91
C ASP A 587 -6.10 19.79 -20.55
N PRO A 588 -6.42 19.20 -21.72
CA PRO A 588 -5.51 18.29 -22.40
C PRO A 588 -4.34 19.04 -23.05
N HIS A 589 -4.40 20.38 -23.07
CA HIS A 589 -3.38 21.28 -23.59
C HIS A 589 -3.21 22.47 -22.65
N PRO A 590 -2.46 22.36 -21.54
CA PRO A 590 -1.99 23.57 -20.89
C PRO A 590 -1.24 24.38 -21.95
N ALA A 591 -1.71 25.59 -22.21
CA ALA A 591 -1.04 26.51 -23.13
C ALA A 591 0.46 26.56 -22.76
N ALA A 592 1.29 26.37 -23.78
CA ALA A 592 2.74 26.24 -23.69
C ALA A 592 3.43 27.34 -22.88
#